data_AF-A0A1H1T193-F1
#
_entry.id   AF-A0A1H1T193-F1
#
_cell.length_a   1.000
_cell.length_b   1.000
_cell.length_c   1.000
_cell.angle_alpha   90.00
_cell.angle_beta   90.00
_cell.angle_gamma   90.00
#
_symmetry.space_group_name_H-M   'P 1'
#
loop_
_entity.id
_entity.type
_entity.pdbx_description
1 polymer ?
#
loop_
_entity_poly.entity_id
_entity_poly.type
_entity_poly.pdbx_seq_one_letter_code
_entity_poly.pdbx_strand_id
1 'polypeptide(L)'
;MTPPYLRSLFRVARTVYPEPTWAHRGQRLLFVFRLLRNHPHSRRWLEYLATERMAPLAAANPSLYRKPIRPYVSTHWPGRMKVAAMMHHYDFLARRLPPPAFRQVVSREGLRWLAFPARNGDHLAVILRFDGKFRKEGETTLDLESTRYGCRIASMTFVVAASTTGAPCLIIGAVSGLPPGADKDIIKDTAKALFGLRPKVLLLLLLQELARSWNVPVLLGAGNRIHTSRDMDYWLNHTRRFPITYDSFWEEAGGHRRSDGFFVLPLQPSPRNFHDIPPQKRAHYRHRYALIDGILERFRAGPEPAPTDPAAAARTDGEPAASRGTRGALPTSLAGLVLCGLTALHGYRSLGHSTFSVPLDVLPEHTIRIQIRAYDDPTPSPPPAGRSRP
;
A
#
# COMPACT_ATOMS: atom_id res chain seq x y z
N MET A 1 1.03 -36.35 -23.92
CA MET A 1 1.61 -35.01 -24.15
C MET A 1 1.06 -34.03 -23.10
N THR A 2 1.91 -33.40 -22.28
CA THR A 2 1.44 -32.36 -21.34
C THR A 2 1.10 -31.07 -22.10
N PRO A 3 -0.10 -30.47 -21.91
CA PRO A 3 -0.48 -29.22 -22.54
C PRO A 3 0.60 -28.13 -22.40
N PRO A 4 0.77 -27.23 -23.40
CA PRO A 4 1.82 -26.19 -23.40
C PRO A 4 1.82 -25.34 -22.12
N TYR A 5 0.62 -25.05 -21.60
CA TYR A 5 0.44 -24.33 -20.34
C TYR A 5 0.97 -25.09 -19.12
N LEU A 6 0.70 -26.39 -18.99
CA LEU A 6 1.19 -27.20 -17.88
C LEU A 6 2.73 -27.26 -17.85
N ARG A 7 3.38 -27.37 -19.03
CA ARG A 7 4.85 -27.29 -19.12
C ARG A 7 5.38 -25.95 -18.61
N SER A 8 4.68 -24.86 -18.95
CA SER A 8 5.02 -23.52 -18.45
C SER A 8 4.89 -23.42 -16.92
N LEU A 9 3.89 -24.08 -16.31
CA LEU A 9 3.69 -24.10 -14.86
C LEU A 9 4.85 -24.80 -14.14
N PHE A 10 5.30 -25.94 -14.65
CA PHE A 10 6.44 -26.66 -14.07
C PHE A 10 7.74 -25.87 -14.20
N ARG A 11 7.93 -25.13 -15.30
CA ARG A 11 9.06 -24.20 -15.46
C ARG A 11 9.02 -23.10 -14.38
N VAL A 12 7.88 -22.43 -14.23
CA VAL A 12 7.68 -21.41 -13.18
C VAL A 12 7.88 -22.01 -11.78
N ALA A 13 7.40 -23.22 -11.52
CA ALA A 13 7.58 -23.90 -10.24
C ALA A 13 9.06 -24.12 -9.91
N ARG A 14 9.89 -24.44 -10.91
CA ARG A 14 11.36 -24.57 -10.73
C ARG A 14 12.03 -23.22 -10.45
N THR A 15 11.56 -22.14 -11.06
CA THR A 15 12.04 -20.78 -10.74
C THR A 15 11.71 -20.38 -9.29
N VAL A 16 10.53 -20.74 -8.80
CA VAL A 16 10.11 -20.43 -7.42
C VAL A 16 10.79 -21.33 -6.38
N TYR A 17 11.03 -22.59 -6.73
CA TYR A 17 11.61 -23.61 -5.86
C TYR A 17 12.81 -24.27 -6.58
N PRO A 18 14.00 -23.67 -6.56
CA PRO A 18 15.12 -24.09 -7.42
C PRO A 18 15.79 -25.39 -6.97
N GLU A 19 15.91 -25.62 -5.66
CA GLU A 19 16.65 -26.78 -5.16
C GLU A 19 16.07 -28.13 -5.60
N PRO A 20 16.90 -29.12 -5.97
CA PRO A 20 16.46 -30.45 -6.39
C PRO A 20 16.13 -31.40 -5.22
N THR A 21 15.71 -30.88 -4.07
CA THR A 21 15.37 -31.67 -2.87
C THR A 21 13.95 -32.26 -2.93
N TRP A 22 13.71 -33.36 -2.19
CA TRP A 22 12.36 -33.95 -2.06
C TRP A 22 11.33 -32.96 -1.53
N ALA A 23 11.71 -32.12 -0.57
CA ALA A 23 10.86 -31.05 -0.05
C ALA A 23 10.44 -30.07 -1.16
N HIS A 24 11.39 -29.61 -1.99
CA HIS A 24 11.08 -28.71 -3.11
C HIS A 24 10.26 -29.39 -4.20
N ARG A 25 10.45 -30.69 -4.47
CA ARG A 25 9.59 -31.45 -5.39
C ARG A 25 8.13 -31.43 -4.92
N GLY A 26 7.88 -31.68 -3.63
CA GLY A 26 6.55 -31.57 -3.04
C GLY A 26 5.97 -30.15 -3.14
N GLN A 27 6.79 -29.13 -2.86
CA GLN A 27 6.37 -27.73 -2.97
C GLN A 27 6.04 -27.31 -4.42
N ARG A 28 6.80 -27.80 -5.41
CA ARG A 28 6.52 -27.57 -6.84
C ARG A 28 5.17 -28.18 -7.23
N LEU A 29 4.90 -29.42 -6.84
CA LEU A 29 3.62 -30.08 -7.12
C LEU A 29 2.46 -29.33 -6.47
N LEU A 30 2.57 -28.98 -5.18
CA LEU A 30 1.55 -28.22 -4.47
C LEU A 30 1.33 -26.83 -5.08
N PHE A 31 2.41 -26.18 -5.54
CA PHE A 31 2.35 -24.90 -6.24
C PHE A 31 1.60 -25.00 -7.56
N VAL A 32 1.94 -25.98 -8.42
CA VAL A 32 1.25 -26.23 -9.68
C VAL A 32 -0.23 -26.55 -9.42
N PHE A 33 -0.54 -27.42 -8.45
CA PHE A 33 -1.91 -27.73 -8.06
C PHE A 33 -2.71 -26.49 -7.66
N ARG A 34 -2.12 -25.62 -6.81
CA ARG A 34 -2.76 -24.36 -6.40
C ARG A 34 -3.00 -23.40 -7.57
N LEU A 35 -2.07 -23.34 -8.53
CA LEU A 35 -2.26 -22.55 -9.76
C LEU A 35 -3.38 -23.11 -10.63
N LEU A 36 -3.49 -24.44 -10.75
CA LEU A 36 -4.57 -25.11 -11.49
C LEU A 36 -5.93 -24.92 -10.81
N ARG A 37 -6.00 -24.93 -9.47
CA ARG A 37 -7.25 -24.63 -8.75
C ARG A 37 -7.75 -23.20 -9.01
N ASN A 38 -6.84 -22.25 -9.24
CA ASN A 38 -7.15 -20.85 -9.56
C ASN A 38 -6.91 -20.52 -11.05
N HIS A 39 -7.06 -21.53 -11.94
CA HIS A 39 -6.55 -21.55 -13.31
C HIS A 39 -6.77 -20.28 -14.14
N PRO A 40 -7.99 -19.74 -14.33
CA PRO A 40 -8.18 -18.61 -15.22
C PRO A 40 -7.45 -17.36 -14.74
N HIS A 41 -7.38 -17.15 -13.44
CA HIS A 41 -6.73 -15.97 -12.84
C HIS A 41 -5.22 -16.14 -12.77
N SER A 42 -4.75 -17.34 -12.40
CA SER A 42 -3.33 -17.68 -12.42
C SER A 42 -2.75 -17.59 -13.83
N ARG A 43 -3.46 -18.08 -14.85
CA ARG A 43 -3.03 -17.98 -16.25
C ARG A 43 -2.89 -16.52 -16.68
N ARG A 44 -3.92 -15.70 -16.46
CA ARG A 44 -3.91 -14.28 -16.80
C ARG A 44 -2.75 -13.52 -16.14
N TRP A 45 -2.46 -13.83 -14.87
CA TRP A 45 -1.32 -13.24 -14.17
C TRP A 45 0.02 -13.69 -14.74
N LEU A 46 0.19 -14.97 -15.07
CA LEU A 46 1.42 -15.48 -15.66
C LEU A 46 1.67 -14.92 -17.08
N GLU A 47 0.61 -14.78 -17.88
CA GLU A 47 0.67 -14.12 -19.18
C GLU A 47 1.06 -12.64 -19.03
N TYR A 48 0.51 -11.93 -18.04
CA TYR A 48 0.90 -10.55 -17.73
C TYR A 48 2.38 -10.43 -17.32
N LEU A 49 2.88 -11.34 -16.47
CA LEU A 49 4.28 -11.37 -16.08
C LEU A 49 5.23 -11.69 -17.25
N ALA A 50 4.75 -12.35 -18.30
CA ALA A 50 5.52 -12.68 -19.49
C ALA A 50 5.61 -11.52 -20.51
N THR A 51 4.92 -10.40 -20.29
CA THR A 51 5.03 -9.21 -21.14
C THR A 51 6.44 -8.59 -21.06
N GLU A 52 6.88 -7.92 -22.12
CA GLU A 52 8.22 -7.31 -22.22
C GLU A 52 8.54 -6.40 -21.01
N ARG A 53 7.58 -5.59 -20.59
CA ARG A 53 7.72 -4.69 -19.43
C ARG A 53 7.89 -5.44 -18.11
N MET A 54 7.18 -6.56 -17.93
CA MET A 54 7.11 -7.26 -16.64
C MET A 54 8.10 -8.42 -16.52
N ALA A 55 8.55 -9.00 -17.63
CA ALA A 55 9.44 -10.16 -17.64
C ALA A 55 10.76 -9.92 -16.87
N PRO A 56 11.46 -8.77 -17.01
CA PRO A 56 12.65 -8.49 -16.20
C PRO A 56 12.35 -8.44 -14.70
N LEU A 57 11.21 -7.84 -14.32
CA LEU A 57 10.78 -7.75 -12.94
C LEU A 57 10.44 -9.14 -12.37
N ALA A 58 9.75 -9.99 -13.14
CA ALA A 58 9.41 -11.35 -12.75
C ALA A 58 10.65 -12.24 -12.60
N ALA A 59 11.68 -12.02 -13.42
CA ALA A 59 12.97 -12.70 -13.29
C ALA A 59 13.72 -12.26 -12.02
N ALA A 60 13.77 -10.96 -11.74
CA ALA A 60 14.42 -10.41 -10.55
C ALA A 60 13.66 -10.74 -9.25
N ASN A 61 12.34 -10.97 -9.32
CA ASN A 61 11.49 -11.25 -8.18
C ASN A 61 10.59 -12.49 -8.40
N PRO A 62 11.12 -13.71 -8.19
CA PRO A 62 10.35 -14.94 -8.31
C PRO A 62 9.13 -15.03 -7.36
N SER A 63 9.04 -14.17 -6.34
CA SER A 63 7.88 -14.16 -5.45
C SER A 63 6.59 -13.71 -6.15
N LEU A 64 6.67 -12.98 -7.27
CA LEU A 64 5.52 -12.54 -8.05
C LEU A 64 4.69 -13.73 -8.58
N TYR A 65 5.33 -14.84 -8.94
CA TYR A 65 4.64 -16.04 -9.39
C TYR A 65 3.74 -16.68 -8.32
N ARG A 66 3.97 -16.37 -7.03
CA ARG A 66 3.20 -16.91 -5.91
C ARG A 66 2.00 -16.06 -5.54
N LYS A 67 1.90 -14.82 -6.02
CA LYS A 67 0.83 -13.89 -5.62
C LYS A 67 -0.60 -14.40 -5.89
N PRO A 68 -0.95 -14.99 -7.06
CA PRO A 68 -2.35 -15.36 -7.34
C PRO A 68 -2.89 -16.45 -6.42
N ILE A 69 -2.02 -17.28 -5.84
CA ILE A 69 -2.40 -18.38 -4.93
C ILE A 69 -2.32 -18.00 -3.46
N ARG A 70 -2.01 -16.73 -3.16
CA ARG A 70 -1.98 -16.20 -1.80
C ARG A 70 -3.17 -15.25 -1.57
N PRO A 71 -3.54 -15.05 -0.31
CA PRO A 71 -4.35 -13.91 0.09
C PRO A 71 -3.66 -12.59 -0.27
N TYR A 72 -4.44 -11.57 -0.62
CA TYR A 72 -3.94 -10.30 -1.12
C TYR A 72 -4.91 -9.16 -0.79
N VAL A 73 -4.43 -8.15 -0.08
CA VAL A 73 -5.11 -6.93 0.44
C VAL A 73 -6.24 -7.24 1.42
N SER A 74 -7.15 -8.13 1.04
CA SER A 74 -8.28 -8.59 1.84
C SER A 74 -8.41 -10.11 1.76
N THR A 75 -8.71 -10.75 2.90
CA THR A 75 -9.03 -12.18 2.97
C THR A 75 -10.31 -12.54 2.19
N HIS A 76 -11.18 -11.57 1.93
CA HIS A 76 -12.44 -11.75 1.20
C HIS A 76 -12.32 -11.60 -0.31
N TRP A 77 -11.15 -11.21 -0.85
CA TRP A 77 -11.02 -10.97 -2.28
C TRP A 77 -10.95 -12.26 -3.11
N PRO A 78 -11.84 -12.46 -4.10
CA PRO A 78 -11.75 -13.58 -5.03
C PRO A 78 -10.55 -13.42 -5.97
N GLY A 79 -10.08 -14.52 -6.55
CA GLY A 79 -8.90 -14.54 -7.44
C GLY A 79 -8.94 -13.50 -8.56
N ARG A 80 -10.13 -13.28 -9.15
CA ARG A 80 -10.35 -12.25 -10.19
C ARG A 80 -9.97 -10.83 -9.73
N MET A 81 -10.36 -10.45 -8.52
CA MET A 81 -10.13 -9.10 -7.99
C MET A 81 -8.67 -8.90 -7.65
N LYS A 82 -8.01 -9.91 -7.07
CA LYS A 82 -6.58 -9.86 -6.76
C LYS A 82 -5.76 -9.62 -8.03
N VAL A 83 -5.97 -10.46 -9.05
CA VAL A 83 -5.20 -10.38 -10.31
C VAL A 83 -5.49 -9.07 -11.04
N ALA A 84 -6.75 -8.64 -11.10
CA ALA A 84 -7.12 -7.36 -11.68
C ALA A 84 -6.45 -6.17 -10.96
N ALA A 85 -6.44 -6.16 -9.61
CA ALA A 85 -5.81 -5.11 -8.82
C ALA A 85 -4.29 -5.05 -9.03
N MET A 86 -3.61 -6.21 -9.02
CA MET A 86 -2.17 -6.27 -9.25
C MET A 86 -1.80 -5.77 -10.65
N MET A 87 -2.47 -6.26 -11.69
CA MET A 87 -2.23 -5.83 -13.07
C MET A 87 -2.50 -4.33 -13.23
N HIS A 88 -3.66 -3.87 -12.73
CA HIS A 88 -4.04 -2.46 -12.78
C HIS A 88 -2.98 -1.56 -12.13
N HIS A 89 -2.42 -1.96 -10.99
CA HIS A 89 -1.39 -1.18 -10.31
C HIS A 89 -0.13 -0.99 -11.16
N TYR A 90 0.42 -2.07 -11.73
CA TYR A 90 1.60 -1.98 -12.57
C TYR A 90 1.33 -1.19 -13.87
N ASP A 91 0.17 -1.39 -14.49
CA ASP A 91 -0.26 -0.61 -15.66
C ASP A 91 -0.48 0.87 -15.33
N PHE A 92 -0.96 1.16 -14.12
CA PHE A 92 -1.16 2.52 -13.63
C PHE A 92 0.17 3.22 -13.40
N LEU A 93 1.11 2.59 -12.67
CA LEU A 93 2.44 3.16 -12.45
C LEU A 93 3.19 3.40 -13.76
N ALA A 94 3.15 2.45 -14.69
CA ALA A 94 3.83 2.58 -15.97
C ALA A 94 3.27 3.71 -16.85
N ARG A 95 2.00 4.12 -16.65
CA ARG A 95 1.40 5.28 -17.32
C ARG A 95 1.68 6.61 -16.61
N ARG A 96 1.96 6.58 -15.30
CA ARG A 96 2.16 7.78 -14.47
C ARG A 96 3.62 8.16 -14.30
N LEU A 97 4.54 7.21 -14.42
CA LEU A 97 5.96 7.41 -14.18
C LEU A 97 6.76 7.19 -15.47
N PRO A 98 7.81 7.99 -15.71
CA PRO A 98 8.80 7.69 -16.74
C PRO A 98 9.42 6.30 -16.55
N PRO A 99 9.86 5.60 -17.61
CA PRO A 99 10.38 4.24 -17.51
C PRO A 99 11.50 4.03 -16.46
N PRO A 100 12.48 4.94 -16.28
CA PRO A 100 13.48 4.80 -15.23
C PRO A 100 12.89 4.87 -13.82
N ALA A 101 11.97 5.79 -13.58
CA ALA A 101 11.28 5.96 -12.30
C ALA A 101 10.39 4.75 -11.98
N PHE A 102 9.65 4.23 -12.98
CA PHE A 102 8.89 3.00 -12.84
C PHE A 102 9.77 1.84 -12.37
N ARG A 103 10.91 1.60 -13.05
CA ARG A 103 11.86 0.53 -12.71
C ARG A 103 12.37 0.63 -11.27
N GLN A 104 12.66 1.84 -10.80
CA GLN A 104 13.10 2.08 -9.42
C GLN A 104 11.97 1.81 -8.40
N VAL A 105 10.74 2.29 -8.66
CA VAL A 105 9.60 2.07 -7.75
C VAL A 105 9.26 0.59 -7.60
N VAL A 106 9.39 -0.21 -8.66
CA VAL A 106 9.11 -1.66 -8.59
C VAL A 106 10.30 -2.49 -8.12
N SER A 107 11.46 -1.87 -7.87
CA SER A 107 12.65 -2.54 -7.32
C SER A 107 12.71 -2.42 -5.79
N ARG A 108 13.67 -3.12 -5.18
CA ARG A 108 13.94 -3.02 -3.74
C ARG A 108 14.72 -1.77 -3.37
N GLU A 109 15.51 -1.24 -4.30
CA GLU A 109 16.29 -0.01 -4.10
C GLU A 109 15.33 1.16 -3.90
N GLY A 110 14.30 1.24 -4.74
CA GLY A 110 13.29 2.28 -4.65
C GLY A 110 13.66 3.54 -5.40
N LEU A 111 12.64 4.37 -5.59
CA LEU A 111 12.76 5.74 -6.05
C LEU A 111 12.65 6.65 -4.84
N ARG A 112 13.73 7.37 -4.52
CA ARG A 112 13.64 8.44 -3.52
C ARG A 112 12.84 9.60 -4.12
N TRP A 113 11.72 9.92 -3.48
CA TRP A 113 10.80 10.94 -3.93
C TRP A 113 11.24 12.33 -3.50
N LEU A 114 11.64 12.48 -2.23
CA LEU A 114 12.20 13.73 -1.72
C LEU A 114 13.02 13.47 -0.47
N ALA A 115 13.86 14.44 -0.10
CA ALA A 115 14.54 14.46 1.19
C ALA A 115 14.47 15.85 1.81
N PHE A 116 14.26 15.95 3.13
CA PHE A 116 14.10 17.23 3.80
C PHE A 116 14.75 17.23 5.18
N PRO A 117 15.26 18.39 5.64
CA PRO A 117 15.82 18.51 6.98
C PRO A 117 14.69 18.52 8.02
N ALA A 118 14.95 17.86 9.15
CA ALA A 118 14.14 17.94 10.36
C ALA A 118 14.79 18.88 11.38
N ARG A 119 14.02 19.33 12.38
CA ARG A 119 14.47 20.35 13.35
C ARG A 119 15.72 19.97 14.15
N ASN A 120 15.94 18.67 14.39
CA ASN A 120 17.07 18.16 15.17
C ASN A 120 18.35 17.94 14.31
N GLY A 121 18.39 18.47 13.08
CA GLY A 121 19.50 18.29 12.14
C GLY A 121 19.50 16.94 11.41
N ASP A 122 18.51 16.07 11.66
CA ASP A 122 18.34 14.85 10.87
C ASP A 122 17.85 15.18 9.46
N HIS A 123 18.15 14.30 8.50
CA HIS A 123 17.61 14.34 7.15
C HIS A 123 16.67 13.16 6.96
N LEU A 124 15.40 13.46 6.69
CA LEU A 124 14.38 12.46 6.43
C LEU A 124 14.18 12.31 4.92
N ALA A 125 14.14 11.06 4.46
CA ALA A 125 13.92 10.71 3.06
C ALA A 125 12.58 9.98 2.90
N VAL A 126 11.84 10.34 1.85
CA VAL A 126 10.63 9.64 1.42
C VAL A 126 10.98 8.79 0.21
N ILE A 127 10.72 7.48 0.28
CA ILE A 127 11.09 6.52 -0.76
C ILE A 127 9.88 5.68 -1.16
N LEU A 128 9.63 5.54 -2.47
CA LEU A 128 8.65 4.60 -3.02
C LEU A 128 9.39 3.36 -3.55
N ARG A 129 9.04 2.17 -3.07
CA ARG A 129 9.69 0.92 -3.52
C ARG A 129 8.82 -0.31 -3.38
N PHE A 130 9.26 -1.42 -3.96
CA PHE A 130 8.72 -2.73 -3.66
C PHE A 130 9.33 -3.30 -2.37
N ASP A 131 8.50 -3.54 -1.35
CA ASP A 131 8.91 -4.25 -0.14
C ASP A 131 8.31 -5.67 -0.09
N GLY A 132 9.19 -6.67 -0.24
CA GLY A 132 8.81 -8.08 -0.17
C GLY A 132 8.17 -8.50 1.16
N LYS A 133 8.39 -7.75 2.25
CA LYS A 133 7.75 -7.98 3.55
C LYS A 133 6.24 -7.77 3.49
N PHE A 134 5.78 -6.76 2.74
CA PHE A 134 4.38 -6.34 2.65
C PHE A 134 3.70 -6.78 1.33
N ARG A 135 4.27 -7.81 0.67
CA ARG A 135 3.81 -8.30 -0.64
C ARG A 135 2.37 -8.83 -0.67
N LYS A 136 1.75 -9.11 0.48
CA LYS A 136 0.34 -9.51 0.56
C LYS A 136 -0.57 -8.29 0.75
N GLU A 137 -0.03 -7.22 1.29
CA GLU A 137 -0.74 -6.03 1.72
C GLU A 137 -0.75 -4.95 0.61
N GLY A 138 0.14 -5.03 -0.37
CA GLY A 138 0.09 -4.23 -1.59
C GLY A 138 1.27 -4.45 -2.53
N GLU A 139 1.52 -3.47 -3.39
CA GLU A 139 2.55 -3.53 -4.43
C GLU A 139 3.67 -2.50 -4.23
N THR A 140 3.33 -1.31 -3.73
CA THR A 140 4.29 -0.21 -3.52
C THR A 140 4.24 0.22 -2.06
N THR A 141 5.41 0.43 -1.47
CA THR A 141 5.59 0.90 -0.10
C THR A 141 6.19 2.31 -0.12
N LEU A 142 5.51 3.23 0.56
CA LEU A 142 6.01 4.57 0.89
C LEU A 142 6.72 4.51 2.24
N ASP A 143 8.01 4.74 2.24
CA ASP A 143 8.86 4.70 3.43
C ASP A 143 9.33 6.08 3.85
N LEU A 144 9.42 6.29 5.15
CA LEU A 144 10.14 7.42 5.75
C LEU A 144 11.41 6.88 6.41
N GLU A 145 12.57 7.28 5.91
CA GLU A 145 13.88 6.89 6.44
C GLU A 145 14.60 8.07 7.09
N SER A 146 15.38 7.78 8.13
CA SER A 146 16.22 8.75 8.81
C SER A 146 17.69 8.46 8.50
N THR A 147 18.40 9.49 8.06
CA THR A 147 19.85 9.43 7.88
C THR A 147 20.56 9.33 9.23
N ARG A 148 20.12 10.06 10.25
CA ARG A 148 20.72 10.05 11.60
C ARG A 148 20.66 8.69 12.25
N TYR A 149 19.53 7.99 12.12
CA TYR A 149 19.34 6.67 12.74
C TYR A 149 19.67 5.50 11.82
N GLY A 150 19.99 5.77 10.54
CA GLY A 150 20.31 4.75 9.55
C GLY A 150 19.20 3.71 9.36
N CYS A 151 17.95 4.09 9.63
CA CYS A 151 16.84 3.15 9.61
C CYS A 151 15.53 3.79 9.18
N ARG A 152 14.60 2.91 8.81
CA ARG A 152 13.24 3.25 8.44
C ARG A 152 12.39 3.52 9.68
N ILE A 153 11.77 4.69 9.72
CA ILE A 153 10.94 5.15 10.83
C ILE A 153 9.49 4.65 10.71
N ALA A 154 8.95 4.70 9.49
CA ALA A 154 7.58 4.27 9.20
C ALA A 154 7.43 3.81 7.73
N SER A 155 6.40 3.00 7.48
CA SER A 155 5.98 2.62 6.12
C SER A 155 4.47 2.65 5.97
N MET A 156 4.01 2.88 4.74
CA MET A 156 2.67 2.55 4.29
C MET A 156 2.71 1.83 2.95
N THR A 157 2.13 0.63 2.88
CA THR A 157 2.08 -0.17 1.65
C THR A 157 0.69 -0.08 1.04
N PHE A 158 0.65 0.16 -0.26
CA PHE A 158 -0.58 0.37 -1.01
C PHE A 158 -0.59 -0.36 -2.35
N VAL A 159 -1.79 -0.47 -2.91
CA VAL A 159 -2.06 -0.85 -4.30
C VAL A 159 -3.00 0.19 -4.91
N VAL A 160 -2.92 0.38 -6.23
CA VAL A 160 -3.89 1.17 -6.99
C VAL A 160 -4.72 0.20 -7.81
N ALA A 161 -5.97 0.00 -7.43
CA ALA A 161 -6.91 -0.92 -8.08
C ALA A 161 -7.99 -0.15 -8.84
N ALA A 162 -8.59 -0.76 -9.85
CA ALA A 162 -9.82 -0.22 -10.42
C ALA A 162 -10.98 -0.47 -9.45
N SER A 163 -11.78 0.57 -9.19
CA SER A 163 -13.06 0.43 -8.49
C SER A 163 -14.10 -0.27 -9.37
N THR A 164 -15.26 -0.60 -8.80
CA THR A 164 -16.40 -1.15 -9.54
C THR A 164 -16.91 -0.22 -10.65
N THR A 165 -16.71 1.09 -10.49
CA THR A 165 -17.06 2.12 -11.48
C THR A 165 -15.96 2.34 -12.53
N GLY A 166 -14.85 1.61 -12.46
CA GLY A 166 -13.69 1.78 -13.33
C GLY A 166 -12.72 2.89 -12.90
N ALA A 167 -13.14 3.83 -12.05
CA ALA A 167 -12.25 4.85 -11.49
C ALA A 167 -11.14 4.22 -10.62
N PRO A 168 -9.89 4.72 -10.67
CA PRO A 168 -8.82 4.20 -9.84
C PRO A 168 -9.08 4.47 -8.34
N CYS A 169 -8.61 3.56 -7.50
CA CYS A 169 -8.71 3.61 -6.06
C CYS A 169 -7.36 3.24 -5.44
N LEU A 170 -6.85 4.06 -4.53
CA LEU A 170 -5.64 3.76 -3.76
C LEU A 170 -6.05 3.05 -2.48
N ILE A 171 -5.51 1.87 -2.22
CA ILE A 171 -5.86 1.03 -1.08
C ILE A 171 -4.60 0.80 -0.26
N ILE A 172 -4.59 1.30 0.99
CA ILE A 172 -3.51 1.11 1.95
C ILE A 172 -3.77 -0.19 2.70
N GLY A 173 -2.99 -1.23 2.39
CA GLY A 173 -3.14 -2.54 3.03
C GLY A 173 -2.25 -2.75 4.25
N ALA A 174 -1.17 -1.97 4.41
CA ALA A 174 -0.31 -2.05 5.59
C ALA A 174 0.24 -0.68 6.03
N VAL A 175 0.46 -0.58 7.34
CA VAL A 175 1.06 0.55 8.05
C VAL A 175 2.00 -0.04 9.08
N SER A 176 3.27 0.34 9.04
CA SER A 176 4.26 -0.12 10.01
C SER A 176 5.08 1.03 10.57
N GLY A 177 5.62 0.83 11.77
CA GLY A 177 6.62 1.72 12.36
C GLY A 177 8.02 1.15 12.18
N LEU A 178 8.87 1.43 13.18
CA LEU A 178 10.25 0.97 13.27
C LEU A 178 10.44 -0.54 13.02
N PRO A 179 11.62 -0.95 12.54
CA PRO A 179 11.98 -2.35 12.45
C PRO A 179 12.04 -3.01 13.85
N PRO A 180 11.82 -4.34 13.95
CA PRO A 180 11.97 -5.06 15.21
C PRO A 180 13.36 -4.84 15.82
N GLY A 181 13.43 -4.59 17.12
CA GLY A 181 14.68 -4.37 17.86
C GLY A 181 15.21 -2.94 17.84
N ALA A 182 14.63 -2.04 17.05
CA ALA A 182 15.00 -0.63 17.10
C ALA A 182 14.46 0.06 18.36
N ASP A 183 15.18 1.08 18.81
CA ASP A 183 14.80 1.89 19.97
C ASP A 183 13.49 2.65 19.69
N LYS A 184 12.52 2.47 20.58
CA LYS A 184 11.19 3.08 20.48
C LYS A 184 11.25 4.60 20.65
N ASP A 185 12.27 5.14 21.31
CA ASP A 185 12.40 6.58 21.51
C ASP A 185 12.74 7.33 20.21
N ILE A 186 13.23 6.63 19.18
CA ILE A 186 13.40 7.18 17.83
C ILE A 186 12.08 7.77 17.31
N ILE A 187 10.93 7.10 17.51
CA ILE A 187 9.64 7.62 17.05
C ILE A 187 9.30 8.94 17.75
N LYS A 188 9.61 9.05 19.05
CA LYS A 188 9.34 10.26 19.83
C LYS A 188 10.25 11.40 19.39
N ASP A 189 11.54 11.12 19.18
CA ASP A 189 12.48 12.14 18.72
C ASP A 189 12.16 12.60 17.30
N THR A 190 11.88 11.67 16.36
CA THR A 190 11.43 12.04 15.01
C THR A 190 10.14 12.87 15.08
N ALA A 191 9.18 12.50 15.93
CA ALA A 191 7.97 13.30 16.09
C ALA A 191 8.28 14.71 16.62
N LYS A 192 9.17 14.84 17.62
CA LYS A 192 9.62 16.14 18.13
C LYS A 192 10.33 16.98 17.05
N ALA A 193 11.16 16.34 16.23
CA ALA A 193 11.85 16.95 15.11
C ALA A 193 10.89 17.41 14.00
N LEU A 194 9.71 16.79 13.90
CA LEU A 194 8.60 17.16 13.02
C LEU A 194 7.53 18.02 13.73
N PHE A 195 7.91 18.82 14.74
CA PHE A 195 6.98 19.65 15.52
C PHE A 195 5.78 18.86 16.07
N GLY A 196 6.03 17.67 16.62
CA GLY A 196 5.04 16.75 17.16
C GLY A 196 4.16 16.03 16.12
N LEU A 197 4.46 16.14 14.82
CA LEU A 197 3.78 15.35 13.78
C LEU A 197 4.26 13.89 13.85
N ARG A 198 3.33 12.95 14.00
CA ARG A 198 3.67 11.52 14.04
C ARG A 198 4.10 11.04 12.64
N PRO A 199 5.19 10.27 12.50
CA PRO A 199 5.69 9.78 11.20
C PRO A 199 4.63 9.08 10.33
N LYS A 200 3.77 8.24 10.93
CA LYS A 200 2.68 7.57 10.19
C LYS A 200 1.64 8.55 9.64
N VAL A 201 1.36 9.63 10.36
CA VAL A 201 0.43 10.68 9.89
C VAL A 201 1.04 11.42 8.71
N LEU A 202 2.35 11.72 8.74
CA LEU A 202 3.04 12.30 7.59
C LEU A 202 2.91 11.41 6.35
N LEU A 203 3.13 10.10 6.46
CA LEU A 203 2.97 9.19 5.33
C LEU A 203 1.53 9.16 4.78
N LEU A 204 0.52 9.26 5.65
CA LEU A 204 -0.87 9.34 5.19
C LEU A 204 -1.14 10.64 4.42
N LEU A 205 -0.65 11.78 4.91
CA LEU A 205 -0.75 13.06 4.21
C LEU A 205 -0.09 13.00 2.83
N LEU A 206 1.06 12.35 2.73
CA LEU A 206 1.75 12.14 1.45
C LEU A 206 0.96 11.22 0.52
N LEU A 207 0.34 10.16 1.01
CA LEU A 207 -0.53 9.30 0.19
C LEU A 207 -1.82 9.99 -0.27
N GLN A 208 -2.38 10.87 0.56
CA GLN A 208 -3.51 11.74 0.18
C GLN A 208 -3.10 12.71 -0.94
N GLU A 209 -1.94 13.34 -0.83
CA GLU A 209 -1.37 14.20 -1.88
C GLU A 209 -1.04 13.40 -3.15
N LEU A 210 -0.49 12.19 -3.01
CA LEU A 210 -0.21 11.30 -4.13
C LEU A 210 -1.49 10.92 -4.86
N ALA A 211 -2.54 10.53 -4.12
CA ALA A 211 -3.84 10.18 -4.69
C ALA A 211 -4.44 11.36 -5.48
N ARG A 212 -4.39 12.58 -4.92
CA ARG A 212 -4.84 13.79 -5.62
C ARG A 212 -4.00 14.06 -6.88
N SER A 213 -2.68 14.04 -6.77
CA SER A 213 -1.76 14.30 -7.89
C SER A 213 -1.91 13.27 -9.02
N TRP A 214 -2.27 12.03 -8.69
CA TRP A 214 -2.51 10.95 -9.64
C TRP A 214 -3.95 10.86 -10.15
N ASN A 215 -4.83 11.79 -9.76
CA ASN A 215 -6.27 11.78 -10.05
C ASN A 215 -6.94 10.47 -9.63
N VAL A 216 -6.65 10.03 -8.40
CA VAL A 216 -7.24 8.85 -7.77
C VAL A 216 -8.29 9.33 -6.76
N PRO A 217 -9.58 9.30 -7.11
CA PRO A 217 -10.64 9.94 -6.32
C PRO A 217 -11.00 9.18 -5.03
N VAL A 218 -10.52 7.95 -4.86
CA VAL A 218 -10.88 7.11 -3.71
C VAL A 218 -9.63 6.63 -2.99
N LEU A 219 -9.57 6.88 -1.68
CA LEU A 219 -8.53 6.40 -0.78
C LEU A 219 -9.16 5.47 0.26
N LEU A 220 -8.67 4.24 0.35
CA LEU A 220 -9.16 3.23 1.30
C LEU A 220 -8.04 2.78 2.24
N GLY A 221 -8.37 2.54 3.50
CA GLY A 221 -7.54 1.81 4.47
C GLY A 221 -8.09 0.42 4.72
N ALA A 222 -7.24 -0.62 4.68
CA ALA A 222 -7.66 -1.97 5.07
C ALA A 222 -7.87 -2.03 6.59
N GLY A 223 -9.06 -2.46 7.02
CA GLY A 223 -9.36 -2.66 8.44
C GLY A 223 -8.82 -3.98 8.98
N ASN A 224 -8.77 -4.09 10.31
CA ASN A 224 -8.28 -5.26 11.04
C ASN A 224 -8.99 -6.56 10.65
N ARG A 225 -10.29 -6.48 10.34
CA ARG A 225 -11.15 -7.65 10.05
C ARG A 225 -10.80 -8.36 8.75
N ILE A 226 -10.22 -7.64 7.79
CA ILE A 226 -9.93 -8.15 6.45
C ILE A 226 -8.44 -8.38 6.19
N HIS A 227 -7.59 -8.11 7.19
CA HIS A 227 -6.14 -8.11 7.03
C HIS A 227 -5.57 -9.53 6.80
N THR A 228 -4.66 -9.67 5.85
CA THR A 228 -4.04 -10.94 5.41
C THR A 228 -3.13 -11.61 6.44
N SER A 229 -2.85 -10.96 7.58
CA SER A 229 -2.18 -11.61 8.72
C SER A 229 -3.09 -12.56 9.49
N ARG A 230 -4.41 -12.55 9.24
CA ARG A 230 -5.39 -13.46 9.86
C ARG A 230 -5.64 -14.73 9.04
N ASP A 231 -4.97 -14.91 7.91
CA ASP A 231 -5.15 -16.10 7.09
C ASP A 231 -4.68 -17.38 7.80
N MET A 232 -5.41 -18.47 7.56
CA MET A 232 -5.17 -19.79 8.18
C MET A 232 -3.76 -20.35 7.92
N ASP A 233 -3.17 -20.05 6.76
CA ASP A 233 -1.76 -20.33 6.43
C ASP A 233 -0.77 -19.68 7.43
N TYR A 234 -1.16 -18.57 8.05
CA TYR A 234 -0.40 -17.84 9.07
C TYR A 234 -0.77 -18.31 10.48
N TRP A 235 -2.02 -18.71 10.70
CA TRP A 235 -2.51 -19.25 11.97
C TRP A 235 -1.74 -20.52 12.40
N LEU A 236 -1.35 -21.36 11.43
CA LEU A 236 -0.54 -22.55 11.68
C LEU A 236 0.94 -22.23 12.03
N ASN A 237 1.47 -21.08 11.59
CA ASN A 237 2.84 -20.63 11.88
C ASN A 237 2.84 -19.66 13.08
N HIS A 238 2.84 -20.25 14.29
CA HIS A 238 2.56 -19.69 15.61
C HIS A 238 3.36 -18.47 16.14
N THR A 239 4.03 -17.64 15.33
CA THR A 239 5.04 -16.70 15.88
C THR A 239 4.72 -15.21 15.91
N ARG A 240 3.61 -14.69 15.37
CA ARG A 240 3.37 -13.22 15.41
C ARG A 240 1.90 -12.82 15.56
N ARG A 241 1.43 -12.76 16.81
CA ARG A 241 0.20 -12.04 17.18
C ARG A 241 0.59 -10.67 17.73
N PHE A 242 0.60 -9.66 16.87
CA PHE A 242 0.54 -8.27 17.32
C PHE A 242 -0.82 -7.72 16.88
N PRO A 243 -1.68 -7.25 17.80
CA PRO A 243 -2.84 -6.48 17.40
C PRO A 243 -2.34 -5.12 16.90
N ILE A 244 -2.04 -5.04 15.60
CA ILE A 244 -1.87 -3.75 14.94
C ILE A 244 -3.27 -3.16 14.87
N THR A 245 -3.51 -2.06 15.58
CA THR A 245 -4.80 -1.36 15.59
C THR A 245 -4.90 -0.45 14.37
N TYR A 246 -5.19 -1.05 13.20
CA TYR A 246 -5.42 -0.29 11.96
C TYR A 246 -6.68 0.57 12.08
N ASP A 247 -7.77 -0.01 12.59
CA ASP A 247 -9.08 0.65 12.70
C ASP A 247 -9.01 2.00 13.41
N SER A 248 -8.40 2.07 14.59
CA SER A 248 -8.30 3.32 15.36
C SER A 248 -7.44 4.38 14.65
N PHE A 249 -6.41 3.96 13.90
CA PHE A 249 -5.59 4.88 13.12
C PHE A 249 -6.40 5.48 11.95
N TRP A 250 -7.25 4.69 11.30
CA TRP A 250 -8.15 5.15 10.25
C TRP A 250 -9.23 6.08 10.79
N GLU A 251 -9.86 5.73 11.91
CA GLU A 251 -10.88 6.56 12.58
C GLU A 251 -10.31 7.92 13.01
N GLU A 252 -9.11 7.93 13.61
CA GLU A 252 -8.42 9.19 13.98
C GLU A 252 -8.12 10.07 12.76
N ALA A 253 -7.90 9.46 11.59
CA ALA A 253 -7.68 10.17 10.34
C ALA A 253 -8.98 10.62 9.63
N GLY A 254 -10.14 10.50 10.30
CA GLY A 254 -11.45 10.83 9.71
C GLY A 254 -12.00 9.73 8.78
N GLY A 255 -11.50 8.51 8.92
CA GLY A 255 -11.92 7.37 8.12
C GLY A 255 -13.27 6.81 8.56
N HIS A 256 -14.15 6.54 7.59
CA HIS A 256 -15.44 5.91 7.84
C HIS A 256 -15.41 4.44 7.45
N ARG A 257 -15.77 3.56 8.38
CA ARG A 257 -15.82 2.11 8.11
C ARG A 257 -16.95 1.78 7.13
N ARG A 258 -16.62 0.96 6.12
CA ARG A 258 -17.57 0.35 5.17
C ARG A 258 -17.92 -1.07 5.61
N SER A 259 -19.06 -1.58 5.14
CA SER A 259 -19.58 -2.91 5.45
C SER A 259 -18.63 -4.06 5.08
N ASP A 260 -17.82 -3.90 4.05
CA ASP A 260 -16.84 -4.88 3.59
C ASP A 260 -15.50 -4.84 4.37
N GLY A 261 -15.42 -4.02 5.42
CA GLY A 261 -14.29 -3.95 6.35
C GLY A 261 -13.15 -3.02 5.93
N PHE A 262 -13.27 -2.30 4.82
CA PHE A 262 -12.38 -1.18 4.49
C PHE A 262 -12.84 0.11 5.18
N PHE A 263 -11.94 1.08 5.29
CA PHE A 263 -12.24 2.45 5.72
C PHE A 263 -12.10 3.38 4.53
N VAL A 264 -13.12 4.21 4.27
CA VAL A 264 -13.04 5.32 3.32
C VAL A 264 -12.32 6.47 4.01
N LEU A 265 -11.18 6.88 3.48
CA LEU A 265 -10.36 7.95 4.03
C LEU A 265 -10.59 9.23 3.21
N PRO A 266 -10.59 10.42 3.85
CA PRO A 266 -10.73 11.66 3.11
C PRO A 266 -9.47 11.91 2.26
N LEU A 267 -9.63 12.48 1.06
CA LEU A 267 -8.49 12.84 0.18
C LEU A 267 -7.76 14.10 0.63
N GLN A 268 -8.42 14.93 1.43
CA GLN A 268 -7.83 16.08 2.07
C GLN A 268 -7.96 15.89 3.58
N PRO A 269 -6.88 16.11 4.34
CA PRO A 269 -6.97 16.10 5.79
C PRO A 269 -7.95 17.19 6.25
N SER A 270 -8.81 16.89 7.22
CA SER A 270 -9.61 17.94 7.86
C SER A 270 -8.69 18.81 8.72
N PRO A 271 -8.49 20.09 8.40
CA PRO A 271 -7.71 20.97 9.26
C PRO A 271 -8.41 21.09 10.61
N ARG A 272 -7.63 21.12 11.70
CA ARG A 272 -8.19 21.58 12.98
C ARG A 272 -8.45 23.07 12.89
N ASN A 273 -9.60 23.51 13.40
CA ASN A 273 -9.90 24.92 13.50
C ASN A 273 -8.83 25.61 14.37
N PHE A 274 -8.27 26.71 13.86
CA PHE A 274 -7.21 27.45 14.53
C PHE A 274 -7.64 28.01 15.89
N HIS A 275 -8.94 28.33 16.04
CA HIS A 275 -9.52 28.83 17.28
C HIS A 275 -9.52 27.79 18.41
N ASP A 276 -9.55 26.50 18.07
CA ASP A 276 -9.51 25.40 19.03
C ASP A 276 -8.08 25.15 19.58
N ILE A 277 -7.08 25.84 19.03
CA ILE A 277 -5.68 25.69 19.45
C ILE A 277 -5.38 26.72 20.56
N PRO A 278 -5.01 26.25 21.77
CA PRO A 278 -4.65 27.13 22.87
C PRO A 278 -3.53 28.10 22.46
N PRO A 279 -3.59 29.40 22.84
CA PRO A 279 -2.63 30.42 22.40
C PRO A 279 -1.16 30.02 22.52
N GLN A 280 -0.79 29.40 23.65
CA GLN A 280 0.57 28.94 23.95
C GLN A 280 1.09 27.87 22.97
N LYS A 281 0.20 27.12 22.31
CA LYS A 281 0.56 26.07 21.35
C LYS A 281 0.53 26.55 19.89
N ARG A 282 0.03 27.76 19.61
CA ARG A 282 -0.19 28.26 18.23
C ARG A 282 1.09 28.36 17.43
N ALA A 283 2.19 28.84 18.02
CA ALA A 283 3.48 28.91 17.32
C ALA A 283 3.97 27.54 16.85
N HIS A 284 3.88 26.53 17.72
CA HIS A 284 4.27 25.16 17.39
C HIS A 284 3.40 24.56 16.28
N TYR A 285 2.08 24.81 16.30
CA TYR A 285 1.18 24.39 15.22
C TYR A 285 1.45 25.12 13.90
N ARG A 286 1.77 26.43 13.93
CA ARG A 286 2.16 27.17 12.72
C ARG A 286 3.41 26.55 12.06
N HIS A 287 4.45 26.26 12.84
CA HIS A 287 5.64 25.59 12.31
C HIS A 287 5.34 24.19 11.76
N ARG A 288 4.46 23.43 12.42
CA ARG A 288 4.01 22.13 11.92
C ARG A 288 3.30 22.25 10.57
N TYR A 289 2.36 23.17 10.42
CA TYR A 289 1.62 23.35 9.16
C TYR A 289 2.55 23.85 8.05
N ALA A 290 3.41 24.83 8.33
CA ALA A 290 4.41 25.28 7.36
C ALA A 290 5.34 24.14 6.90
N LEU A 291 5.76 23.26 7.82
CA LEU A 291 6.53 22.07 7.48
C LEU A 291 5.74 21.11 6.58
N ILE A 292 4.47 20.83 6.93
CA ILE A 292 3.61 19.95 6.13
C ILE A 292 3.43 20.53 4.73
N ASP A 293 3.04 21.80 4.62
CA ASP A 293 2.76 22.46 3.35
C ASP A 293 3.99 22.45 2.44
N GLY A 294 5.17 22.80 2.97
CA GLY A 294 6.42 22.76 2.22
C GLY A 294 6.83 21.35 1.77
N ILE A 295 6.58 20.32 2.60
CA ILE A 295 6.81 18.92 2.19
C ILE A 295 5.81 18.51 1.09
N LEU A 296 4.52 18.83 1.24
CA LEU A 296 3.49 18.44 0.29
C LEU A 296 3.66 19.13 -1.07
N GLU A 297 4.07 20.40 -1.09
CA GLU A 297 4.40 21.13 -2.30
C GLU A 297 5.54 20.46 -3.08
N ARG A 298 6.65 20.16 -2.41
CA ARG A 298 7.78 19.44 -3.01
C ARG A 298 7.40 18.02 -3.44
N PHE A 299 6.60 17.33 -2.63
CA PHE A 299 6.11 16.00 -2.98
C PHE A 299 5.24 16.01 -4.23
N ARG A 300 4.41 17.04 -4.43
CA ARG A 300 3.59 17.23 -5.63
C ARG A 300 4.44 17.49 -6.88
N ALA A 301 5.57 18.18 -6.75
CA ALA A 301 6.48 18.44 -7.87
C ALA A 301 7.09 17.16 -8.48
N GLY A 302 7.11 16.07 -7.72
CA GLY A 302 7.56 14.75 -8.16
C GLY A 302 8.90 14.34 -7.55
N PRO A 303 9.52 13.26 -8.05
CA PRO A 303 10.77 12.75 -7.50
C PRO A 303 11.92 13.72 -7.74
N GLU A 304 12.60 14.11 -6.67
CA GLU A 304 13.80 14.95 -6.72
C GLU A 304 15.01 14.13 -7.22
N PRO A 305 15.88 14.72 -8.05
CA PRO A 305 17.12 14.06 -8.44
C PRO A 305 17.94 13.68 -7.19
N ALA A 306 18.68 12.57 -7.27
CA ALA A 306 19.68 12.25 -6.25
C ALA A 306 20.59 13.48 -6.05
N PRO A 307 20.93 13.90 -4.81
CA PRO A 307 21.91 14.95 -4.63
C PRO A 307 23.16 14.51 -5.36
N THR A 308 23.65 15.35 -6.25
CA THR A 308 24.97 15.21 -6.84
C THR A 308 25.98 15.58 -5.76
N ASP A 309 26.10 14.74 -4.74
CA ASP A 309 27.16 14.87 -3.73
C ASP A 309 28.19 13.76 -3.98
N PRO A 310 29.41 14.10 -4.47
CA PRO A 310 30.46 13.13 -4.73
C PRO A 310 30.89 12.34 -3.48
N ALA A 311 30.52 12.78 -2.27
CA ALA A 311 30.82 12.08 -1.02
C ALA A 311 29.85 10.92 -0.66
N ALA A 312 28.73 10.77 -1.37
CA ALA A 312 27.79 9.67 -1.16
C ALA A 312 28.13 8.42 -2.01
N ALA A 313 28.74 8.61 -3.18
CA ALA A 313 29.14 7.53 -4.08
C ALA A 313 30.25 6.63 -3.48
N ALA A 314 31.04 7.14 -2.55
CA ALA A 314 32.12 6.38 -1.89
C ALA A 314 31.65 5.48 -0.73
N ARG A 315 30.36 5.51 -0.35
CA ARG A 315 29.83 4.70 0.78
C ARG A 315 29.10 3.43 0.35
N THR A 316 28.94 3.20 -0.97
CA THR A 316 28.29 1.98 -1.49
C THR A 316 29.22 0.78 -1.59
N ASP A 317 30.52 0.96 -1.37
CA ASP A 317 31.50 -0.13 -1.34
C ASP A 317 31.72 -0.62 0.10
N GLY A 318 30.64 -1.03 0.73
CA GLY A 318 30.61 -1.69 2.04
C GLY A 318 30.18 -3.14 1.88
N GLU A 319 31.18 -4.02 1.87
CA GLU A 319 31.12 -5.48 1.87
C GLU A 319 29.93 -6.08 2.67
N PRO A 320 29.19 -7.07 2.14
CA PRO A 320 28.05 -7.65 2.84
C PRO A 320 28.53 -8.43 4.08
N ALA A 321 28.17 -7.93 5.26
CA ALA A 321 28.40 -8.60 6.53
C ALA A 321 27.81 -10.02 6.52
N ALA A 322 28.71 -11.01 6.56
CA ALA A 322 28.40 -12.42 6.69
C ALA A 322 27.61 -12.70 7.98
N SER A 323 26.33 -13.09 7.85
CA SER A 323 25.58 -13.64 8.98
C SER A 323 26.04 -15.07 9.24
N ARG A 324 26.79 -15.26 10.33
CA ARG A 324 27.19 -16.57 10.87
C ARG A 324 25.95 -17.43 11.16
N GLY A 325 25.99 -18.66 10.68
CA GLY A 325 24.93 -19.65 10.86
C GLY A 325 24.75 -20.07 12.31
N THR A 326 23.50 -20.10 12.75
CA THR A 326 23.07 -20.86 13.93
C THR A 326 22.27 -22.06 13.44
N ARG A 327 22.83 -23.25 13.62
CA ARG A 327 22.17 -24.54 13.39
C ARG A 327 21.08 -24.72 14.44
N GLY A 328 19.82 -24.64 14.02
CA GLY A 328 18.66 -25.09 14.80
C GLY A 328 18.12 -26.38 14.19
N ALA A 329 18.14 -27.47 14.95
CA ALA A 329 17.66 -28.78 14.55
C ALA A 329 16.14 -28.77 14.24
N LEU A 330 15.75 -29.46 13.16
CA LEU A 330 14.36 -29.77 12.81
C LEU A 330 13.98 -31.12 13.43
N PRO A 331 12.77 -31.29 14.01
CA PRO A 331 12.20 -32.61 14.17
C PRO A 331 11.53 -33.04 12.86
N THR A 332 11.97 -34.21 12.41
CA THR A 332 11.49 -35.00 11.30
C THR A 332 10.10 -35.58 11.63
N SER A 333 9.12 -35.37 10.76
CA SER A 333 8.02 -36.32 10.57
C SER A 333 7.31 -36.03 9.25
N LEU A 334 7.53 -36.92 8.27
CA LEU A 334 6.95 -36.91 6.92
C LEU A 334 5.46 -37.31 6.90
N ALA A 335 4.87 -37.66 8.04
CA ALA A 335 3.52 -38.24 8.10
C ALA A 335 2.38 -37.19 8.18
N GLY A 336 2.67 -35.95 8.58
CA GLY A 336 1.63 -34.91 8.74
C GLY A 336 1.16 -34.24 7.45
N LEU A 337 1.98 -34.25 6.39
CA LEU A 337 1.71 -33.50 5.15
C LEU A 337 0.84 -34.25 4.14
N VAL A 338 0.79 -35.58 4.21
CA VAL A 338 -0.02 -36.40 3.30
C VAL A 338 -1.47 -36.51 3.79
N LEU A 339 -1.70 -36.51 5.12
CA LEU A 339 -3.04 -36.55 5.70
C LEU A 339 -3.81 -35.22 5.58
N CYS A 340 -3.10 -34.08 5.49
CA CYS A 340 -3.71 -32.75 5.36
C CYS A 340 -4.37 -32.46 4.01
N GLY A 341 -4.11 -33.28 2.99
CA GLY A 341 -4.76 -33.14 1.67
C GLY A 341 -6.18 -33.71 1.63
N LEU A 342 -6.50 -34.68 2.50
CA LEU A 342 -7.76 -35.44 2.45
C LEU A 342 -8.82 -34.93 3.44
N THR A 343 -8.43 -34.34 4.57
CA THR A 343 -9.39 -33.75 5.54
C THR A 343 -10.03 -32.44 5.06
N ALA A 344 -9.41 -31.75 4.09
CA ALA A 344 -10.02 -30.57 3.46
C ALA A 344 -11.16 -30.89 2.48
N LEU A 345 -11.45 -32.18 2.19
CA LEU A 345 -12.56 -32.59 1.33
C LEU A 345 -13.90 -32.78 2.07
N HIS A 346 -13.93 -32.87 3.40
CA HIS A 346 -15.17 -33.15 4.15
C HIS A 346 -15.86 -31.90 4.76
N GLY A 347 -15.24 -30.72 4.72
CA GLY A 347 -15.80 -29.49 5.32
C GLY A 347 -16.54 -28.55 4.37
N TYR A 348 -16.73 -28.92 3.09
CA TYR A 348 -17.32 -28.04 2.05
C TYR A 348 -18.59 -28.64 1.42
N ARG A 349 -19.36 -29.39 2.21
CA ARG A 349 -20.73 -29.84 1.87
C ARG A 349 -21.71 -29.44 2.97
N SER A 350 -21.95 -28.15 3.08
CA SER A 350 -23.23 -27.58 3.52
C SER A 350 -23.09 -26.07 3.47
N LEU A 351 -23.63 -25.46 2.42
CA LEU A 351 -24.18 -24.11 2.40
C LEU A 351 -24.84 -23.98 1.02
N GLY A 352 -26.16 -23.97 1.05
CA GLY A 352 -27.02 -24.07 -0.12
C GLY A 352 -26.85 -22.91 -1.11
N HIS A 353 -27.32 -23.17 -2.32
CA HIS A 353 -27.54 -22.18 -3.36
C HIS A 353 -28.25 -20.96 -2.76
N SER A 354 -27.55 -19.83 -2.70
CA SER A 354 -28.14 -18.51 -2.50
C SER A 354 -27.57 -17.62 -3.59
N THR A 355 -28.34 -17.43 -4.64
CA THR A 355 -28.17 -16.35 -5.62
C THR A 355 -28.25 -15.02 -4.89
N PHE A 356 -27.11 -14.41 -4.59
CA PHE A 356 -27.05 -13.04 -4.07
C PHE A 356 -26.95 -12.06 -5.24
N SER A 357 -28.11 -11.59 -5.69
CA SER A 357 -28.26 -10.27 -6.28
C SER A 357 -28.32 -9.26 -5.13
N VAL A 358 -27.48 -8.22 -5.16
CA VAL A 358 -27.59 -7.10 -4.21
C VAL A 358 -28.17 -5.90 -4.97
N PRO A 359 -29.33 -5.37 -4.56
CA PRO A 359 -29.91 -4.18 -5.18
C PRO A 359 -29.10 -2.92 -4.86
N LEU A 360 -29.06 -2.03 -5.84
CA LEU A 360 -28.69 -0.62 -5.69
C LEU A 360 -29.77 0.12 -4.90
N ASP A 361 -29.46 1.38 -4.53
CA ASP A 361 -30.23 2.36 -3.75
C ASP A 361 -29.88 2.28 -2.24
N VAL A 362 -29.25 3.28 -1.62
CA VAL A 362 -29.52 4.73 -1.64
C VAL A 362 -28.22 5.52 -1.47
N LEU A 363 -27.94 6.44 -2.40
CA LEU A 363 -27.12 7.63 -2.16
C LEU A 363 -28.07 8.84 -2.26
N PRO A 364 -28.12 9.76 -1.29
CA PRO A 364 -28.75 11.04 -1.53
C PRO A 364 -27.86 11.87 -2.46
N GLU A 365 -28.40 12.20 -3.63
CA GLU A 365 -27.92 13.28 -4.47
C GLU A 365 -27.98 14.59 -3.68
N HIS A 366 -26.86 15.30 -3.56
CA HIS A 366 -26.85 16.77 -3.63
C HIS A 366 -25.50 17.24 -4.16
N THR A 367 -25.53 17.54 -5.45
CA THR A 367 -24.68 18.45 -6.20
C THR A 367 -24.41 19.74 -5.43
N ILE A 368 -23.13 20.09 -5.20
CA ILE A 368 -22.73 21.49 -5.06
C ILE A 368 -21.70 21.78 -6.15
N ARG A 369 -22.19 22.43 -7.20
CA ARG A 369 -21.39 23.21 -8.15
C ARG A 369 -20.74 24.36 -7.38
N ILE A 370 -19.42 24.51 -7.47
CA ILE A 370 -18.77 25.79 -7.19
C ILE A 370 -18.19 26.27 -8.51
N GLN A 371 -18.94 27.16 -9.18
CA GLN A 371 -18.41 28.03 -10.23
C GLN A 371 -17.67 29.19 -9.56
N ILE A 372 -16.43 29.41 -9.98
CA ILE A 372 -15.66 30.61 -9.71
C ILE A 372 -16.05 31.65 -10.79
N ARG A 373 -16.49 32.84 -10.38
CA ARG A 373 -16.27 34.08 -11.14
C ARG A 373 -16.27 35.29 -10.21
N ALA A 374 -15.33 36.17 -10.47
CA ALA A 374 -14.94 37.33 -9.69
C ALA A 374 -15.84 38.56 -9.96
N TYR A 375 -15.90 39.42 -8.94
CA TYR A 375 -15.94 40.89 -8.93
C TYR A 375 -16.67 41.65 -10.05
N ASP A 376 -17.71 42.42 -9.67
CA ASP A 376 -17.73 43.88 -9.76
C ASP A 376 -19.03 44.42 -9.11
N ASP A 377 -18.88 45.41 -8.22
CA ASP A 377 -19.92 46.34 -7.74
C ASP A 377 -19.55 47.70 -8.37
N PRO A 378 -20.52 48.53 -8.81
CA PRO A 378 -20.95 49.59 -7.89
C PRO A 378 -22.43 50.04 -8.01
N THR A 379 -22.99 50.29 -6.82
CA THR A 379 -23.87 51.42 -6.39
C THR A 379 -25.36 51.51 -6.82
N PRO A 380 -26.21 52.12 -5.95
CA PRO A 380 -27.66 51.93 -5.94
C PRO A 380 -28.43 53.10 -6.60
N SER A 381 -29.62 52.81 -7.13
CA SER A 381 -30.55 53.83 -7.65
C SER A 381 -31.82 53.96 -6.76
N PRO A 382 -32.41 55.18 -6.66
CA PRO A 382 -33.36 55.58 -5.60
C PRO A 382 -34.83 55.36 -6.00
N PRO A 383 -35.82 55.56 -5.09
CA PRO A 383 -37.23 55.43 -5.43
C PRO A 383 -37.84 56.76 -5.89
N PRO A 384 -38.87 56.74 -6.76
CA PRO A 384 -39.90 57.78 -6.77
C PRO A 384 -41.30 57.18 -6.51
N ALA A 385 -42.02 57.66 -5.49
CA ALA A 385 -42.91 58.83 -5.48
C ALA A 385 -44.24 58.56 -6.22
N GLY A 386 -45.33 58.54 -5.43
CA GLY A 386 -46.67 58.11 -5.86
C GLY A 386 -47.44 59.09 -6.73
N ARG A 387 -48.68 58.69 -7.05
CA ARG A 387 -49.80 59.57 -7.38
C ARG A 387 -51.15 58.89 -7.11
N SER A 388 -52.04 59.72 -6.62
CA SER A 388 -53.41 59.55 -6.14
C SER A 388 -54.45 59.26 -7.24
N ARG A 389 -55.48 58.46 -6.87
CA ARG A 389 -56.97 58.58 -7.07
C ARG A 389 -57.54 59.06 -8.42
N PRO A 390 -58.75 58.63 -8.83
CA PRO A 390 -60.03 58.84 -8.08
C PRO A 390 -60.38 57.76 -7.07
#